data_AF-A0A542AZN1-F1
#
_entry.id   AF-A0A542AZN1-F1
#
_cell.length_a   1.000
_cell.length_b   1.000
_cell.length_c   1.000
_cell.angle_alpha   90.00
_cell.angle_beta   90.00
_cell.angle_gamma   90.00
#
_symmetry.space_group_name_H-M   'P 1'
#
loop_
_entity.id
_entity.type
_entity.pdbx_description
1 polymer ?
#
loop_
_entity_poly.entity_id
_entity_poly.type
_entity_poly.pdbx_seq_one_letter_code
_entity_poly.pdbx_strand_id
1 'polypeptide(L)'
;MKVRTFFSNAGSWLKEFFQNIGDLLISILLILLAVVLIAIAFLPAVIWKLIFSIKNEKRKARGILSGTTHFFTGIAIALDQVGNVAFGSFFNWLFLTNDQEYPFGKTHETVSEVLGWNEALGNLNRKGLLLVSFLNIIESAHCEKSMNSGWYKAKYKVDYYKELQEKLKTKENTKAFLAKY
;
A
#
# COMPACT_ATOMS: atom_id res chain seq x y z
N MET A 1 -33.54 14.60 -36.48
CA MET A 1 -32.94 14.84 -35.14
C MET A 1 -32.15 13.65 -34.59
N LYS A 2 -32.58 12.39 -34.75
CA LYS A 2 -31.89 11.17 -34.24
C LYS A 2 -30.49 10.86 -34.81
N VAL A 3 -30.20 11.26 -36.05
CA VAL A 3 -28.92 10.95 -36.73
C VAL A 3 -27.77 11.80 -36.19
N ARG A 4 -28.01 13.09 -35.91
CA ARG A 4 -26.98 14.01 -35.40
C ARG A 4 -26.53 13.65 -33.98
N THR A 5 -27.46 13.19 -33.13
CA THR A 5 -27.19 12.67 -31.78
C THR A 5 -26.43 11.34 -31.80
N PHE A 6 -26.65 10.49 -32.80
CA PHE A 6 -25.92 9.24 -32.96
C PHE A 6 -24.44 9.48 -33.30
N PHE A 7 -24.16 10.37 -34.27
CA PHE A 7 -22.78 10.70 -34.65
C PHE A 7 -22.01 11.46 -33.56
N SER A 8 -22.65 12.34 -32.79
CA SER A 8 -22.01 12.99 -31.64
C SER A 8 -21.66 12.00 -30.52
N ASN A 9 -22.55 11.03 -30.26
CA ASN A 9 -22.32 10.00 -29.25
C ASN A 9 -21.21 9.03 -29.68
N ALA A 10 -21.14 8.69 -30.97
CA ALA A 10 -20.05 7.87 -31.53
C ALA A 10 -18.69 8.55 -31.44
N GLY A 11 -18.61 9.86 -31.68
CA GLY A 11 -17.38 10.65 -31.55
C GLY A 11 -16.86 10.73 -30.11
N SER A 12 -17.75 10.96 -29.12
CA SER A 12 -17.37 10.95 -27.70
C SER A 12 -16.86 9.59 -27.25
N TRP A 13 -17.59 8.52 -27.61
CA TRP A 13 -17.22 7.16 -27.28
C TRP A 13 -15.86 6.76 -27.86
N LEU A 14 -15.59 7.10 -29.13
CA LEU A 14 -14.28 6.84 -29.75
C LEU A 14 -13.15 7.57 -29.02
N LYS A 15 -13.38 8.83 -28.62
CA LYS A 15 -12.37 9.61 -27.87
C LYS A 15 -12.07 8.94 -26.52
N GLU A 16 -13.09 8.58 -25.76
CA GLU A 16 -12.95 7.86 -24.49
C GLU A 16 -12.21 6.53 -24.66
N PHE A 17 -12.56 5.77 -25.70
CA PHE A 17 -11.91 4.50 -26.03
C PHE A 17 -10.40 4.67 -26.27
N PHE A 18 -9.99 5.61 -27.13
CA PHE A 18 -8.58 5.85 -27.40
C PHE A 18 -7.83 6.45 -26.19
N GLN A 19 -8.51 7.27 -25.37
CA GLN A 19 -7.95 7.74 -24.10
C GLN A 19 -7.67 6.58 -23.14
N ASN A 20 -8.63 5.68 -22.96
CA ASN A 20 -8.47 4.50 -22.10
C ASN A 20 -7.34 3.57 -22.61
N ILE A 21 -7.20 3.40 -23.93
CA ILE A 21 -6.06 2.66 -24.51
C ILE A 21 -4.74 3.36 -24.18
N GLY A 22 -4.68 4.68 -24.35
CA GLY A 22 -3.49 5.47 -24.01
C GLY A 22 -3.09 5.29 -22.54
N ASP A 23 -4.05 5.43 -21.63
CA ASP A 23 -3.85 5.28 -20.18
C ASP A 23 -3.41 3.87 -19.80
N LEU A 24 -3.97 2.84 -20.44
CA LEU A 24 -3.55 1.45 -20.25
C LEU A 24 -2.10 1.24 -20.69
N LEU A 25 -1.71 1.74 -21.87
CA LEU A 25 -0.33 1.61 -22.37
C LEU A 25 0.67 2.32 -21.46
N ILE A 26 0.32 3.53 -20.98
CA ILE A 26 1.13 4.27 -20.01
C ILE A 26 1.28 3.45 -18.71
N SER A 27 0.19 2.88 -18.22
CA SER A 27 0.19 2.08 -16.99
C SER A 27 1.10 0.85 -17.11
N ILE A 28 1.03 0.14 -18.23
CA ILE A 28 1.92 -1.00 -18.52
C ILE A 28 3.38 -0.55 -18.56
N LEU A 29 3.67 0.57 -19.23
CA LEU A 29 5.02 1.12 -19.30
C LEU A 29 5.57 1.48 -17.92
N LEU A 30 4.74 2.07 -17.04
CA LEU A 30 5.13 2.39 -15.67
C LEU A 30 5.49 1.14 -14.85
N ILE A 31 4.74 0.05 -15.01
CA ILE A 31 5.04 -1.23 -14.35
C ILE A 31 6.39 -1.77 -14.84
N LEU A 32 6.63 -1.79 -16.15
CA LEU A 32 7.89 -2.25 -16.73
C LEU A 32 9.07 -1.42 -16.22
N LEU A 33 8.92 -0.09 -16.21
CA LEU A 33 9.93 0.82 -15.68
C LEU A 33 10.21 0.55 -14.21
N ALA A 34 9.17 0.38 -13.38
CA ALA A 34 9.32 0.09 -11.96
C ALA A 34 10.08 -1.23 -11.73
N VAL A 35 9.77 -2.29 -12.50
CA VAL A 35 10.48 -3.57 -12.42
C VAL A 35 11.95 -3.43 -12.79
N VAL A 36 12.27 -2.72 -13.88
CA VAL A 36 13.66 -2.46 -14.30
C VAL A 36 14.42 -1.68 -13.24
N LEU A 37 13.81 -0.62 -12.68
CA LEU A 37 14.41 0.18 -11.61
C LEU A 37 14.71 -0.68 -10.38
N ILE A 38 13.76 -1.52 -9.94
CA ILE A 38 13.98 -2.44 -8.81
C ILE A 38 15.11 -3.42 -9.13
N ALA A 39 15.10 -4.06 -10.31
CA ALA A 39 16.11 -5.03 -10.69
C ALA A 39 17.54 -4.45 -10.66
N ILE A 40 17.70 -3.22 -11.15
CA ILE A 40 19.01 -2.54 -11.18
C ILE A 40 19.39 -2.02 -9.78
N ALA A 41 18.46 -1.42 -9.05
CA ALA A 41 18.77 -0.72 -7.80
C ALA A 41 18.81 -1.64 -6.57
N PHE A 42 18.10 -2.77 -6.58
CA PHE A 42 17.90 -3.61 -5.40
C PHE A 42 19.23 -4.16 -4.85
N LEU A 43 20.04 -4.82 -5.69
CA LEU A 43 21.31 -5.41 -5.26
C LEU A 43 22.30 -4.35 -4.75
N PRO A 44 22.56 -3.24 -5.49
CA PRO A 44 23.39 -2.16 -4.97
C PRO A 44 22.90 -1.57 -3.64
N ALA A 45 21.58 -1.37 -3.49
CA ALA A 45 20.99 -0.80 -2.27
C ALA A 45 21.16 -1.74 -1.06
N VAL A 46 20.94 -3.05 -1.25
CA VAL A 46 21.17 -4.07 -0.20
C VAL A 46 22.64 -4.10 0.21
N ILE A 47 23.56 -4.16 -0.76
CA ILE A 47 25.01 -4.17 -0.48
C ILE A 47 25.41 -2.90 0.26
N TRP A 48 24.99 -1.73 -0.23
CA TRP A 48 25.27 -0.45 0.40
C TRP A 48 24.76 -0.41 1.84
N LYS A 49 23.52 -0.87 2.07
CA LYS A 49 22.91 -0.91 3.41
C LYS A 49 23.71 -1.80 4.36
N LEU A 50 24.12 -3.00 3.92
CA LEU A 50 24.90 -3.93 4.75
C LEU A 50 26.27 -3.33 5.12
N ILE A 51 27.00 -2.79 4.14
CA ILE A 51 28.31 -2.16 4.36
C ILE A 51 28.19 -0.94 5.29
N PHE A 52 27.21 -0.07 5.05
CA PHE A 52 27.02 1.14 5.86
C PHE A 52 26.53 0.85 7.28
N SER A 53 25.76 -0.22 7.46
CA SER A 53 25.33 -0.67 8.81
C SER A 53 26.54 -1.10 9.65
N ILE A 54 27.53 -1.74 9.03
CA ILE A 54 28.75 -2.21 9.70
C ILE A 54 29.76 -1.08 9.94
N LYS A 55 29.98 -0.20 8.94
CA LYS A 55 31.02 0.87 9.01
C LYS A 55 30.73 1.99 10.02
N ASN A 56 29.51 2.13 10.52
CA ASN A 56 29.19 3.14 11.54
C ASN A 56 29.57 2.65 12.94
N GLU A 57 30.87 2.66 13.24
CA GLU A 57 31.52 2.16 14.47
C GLU A 57 31.01 2.80 15.79
N LYS A 58 30.20 3.87 15.73
CA LYS A 58 29.67 4.56 16.91
C LYS A 58 28.32 4.02 17.41
N ARG A 59 27.71 3.05 16.73
CA ARG A 59 26.40 2.48 17.13
C ARG A 59 26.62 1.18 17.89
N LYS A 60 25.99 1.03 19.07
CA LYS A 60 25.92 -0.27 19.78
C LYS A 60 25.41 -1.33 18.81
N ALA A 61 25.94 -2.56 18.86
CA ALA A 61 25.55 -3.67 17.97
C ALA A 61 24.01 -3.86 17.84
N ARG A 62 23.28 -3.64 18.94
CA ARG A 62 21.81 -3.65 18.97
C ARG A 62 21.16 -2.63 18.02
N GLY A 63 21.77 -1.46 17.83
CA GLY A 63 21.30 -0.41 16.91
C GLY A 63 21.64 -0.66 15.44
N ILE A 64 22.66 -1.48 15.17
CA ILE A 64 23.00 -1.97 13.81
C ILE A 64 21.97 -3.00 13.38
N LEU A 65 21.69 -3.98 14.26
CA LEU A 65 20.71 -5.03 14.00
C LEU A 65 19.30 -4.45 13.82
N SER A 66 18.85 -3.56 14.70
CA SER A 66 17.51 -2.95 14.58
C SER A 66 17.34 -2.16 13.27
N GLY A 67 18.34 -1.35 12.90
CA GLY A 67 18.29 -0.55 11.67
C GLY A 67 18.34 -1.36 10.38
N THR A 68 18.95 -2.54 10.42
CA THR A 68 18.95 -3.51 9.31
C THR A 68 17.65 -4.28 9.25
N THR A 69 17.12 -4.74 10.40
CA THR A 69 15.80 -5.38 10.49
C THR A 69 14.71 -4.46 9.93
N HIS A 70 14.64 -3.20 10.35
CA HIS A 70 13.65 -2.25 9.83
C HIS A 70 13.72 -2.08 8.31
N PHE A 71 14.92 -2.15 7.71
CA PHE A 71 15.08 -2.06 6.26
C PHE A 71 14.48 -3.28 5.56
N PHE A 72 14.84 -4.50 5.97
CA PHE A 72 14.30 -5.72 5.36
C PHE A 72 12.81 -5.89 5.63
N THR A 73 12.34 -5.58 6.84
CA THR A 73 10.91 -5.58 7.16
C THR A 73 10.15 -4.56 6.31
N GLY A 74 10.72 -3.37 6.07
CA GLY A 74 10.11 -2.37 5.18
C GLY A 74 9.96 -2.88 3.74
N ILE A 75 10.96 -3.57 3.22
CA ILE A 75 10.90 -4.21 1.89
C ILE A 75 9.84 -5.31 1.88
N ALA A 76 9.80 -6.17 2.90
CA ALA A 76 8.80 -7.23 3.01
C ALA A 76 7.37 -6.69 3.00
N ILE A 77 7.11 -5.63 3.77
CA ILE A 77 5.79 -4.95 3.79
C ILE A 77 5.46 -4.38 2.41
N ALA A 78 6.41 -3.72 1.73
CA ALA A 78 6.17 -3.15 0.42
C ALA A 78 5.85 -4.22 -0.63
N LEU A 79 6.56 -5.36 -0.60
CA LEU A 79 6.27 -6.49 -1.49
C LEU A 79 4.91 -7.13 -1.19
N ASP A 80 4.54 -7.23 0.09
CA ASP A 80 3.22 -7.71 0.52
C ASP A 80 2.10 -6.79 -0.01
N GLN A 81 2.27 -5.46 0.08
CA GLN A 81 1.34 -4.48 -0.51
C GLN A 81 1.25 -4.59 -2.04
N VAL A 82 2.38 -4.78 -2.73
CA VAL A 82 2.39 -5.03 -4.18
C VAL A 82 1.62 -6.30 -4.51
N GLY A 83 1.81 -7.36 -3.72
CA GLY A 83 1.06 -8.61 -3.86
C GLY A 83 -0.45 -8.40 -3.72
N ASN A 84 -0.88 -7.61 -2.74
CA ASN A 84 -2.29 -7.27 -2.55
C ASN A 84 -2.87 -6.52 -3.76
N VAL A 85 -2.15 -5.53 -4.30
CA VAL A 85 -2.61 -4.77 -5.48
C VAL A 85 -2.63 -5.63 -6.73
N ALA A 86 -1.55 -6.35 -7.01
CA ALA A 86 -1.36 -7.08 -8.26
C ALA A 86 -2.28 -8.31 -8.35
N PHE A 87 -2.51 -8.99 -7.22
CA PHE A 87 -3.24 -10.25 -7.18
C PHE A 87 -4.58 -10.14 -6.45
N GLY A 88 -5.03 -8.93 -6.09
CA GLY A 88 -6.19 -8.74 -5.22
C GLY A 88 -7.46 -9.41 -5.74
N SER A 89 -7.81 -9.20 -7.01
CA SER A 89 -8.98 -9.87 -7.61
C SER A 89 -8.86 -11.41 -7.62
N PHE A 90 -7.65 -11.92 -7.82
CA PHE A 90 -7.38 -13.36 -7.77
C PHE A 90 -7.52 -13.90 -6.34
N PHE A 91 -6.99 -13.19 -5.34
CA PHE A 91 -7.13 -13.53 -3.92
C PHE A 91 -8.57 -13.41 -3.43
N ASN A 92 -9.34 -12.42 -3.91
CA ASN A 92 -10.77 -12.32 -3.65
C ASN A 92 -11.51 -13.58 -4.09
N TRP A 93 -11.27 -14.04 -5.32
CA TRP A 93 -11.83 -15.29 -5.83
C TRP A 93 -11.33 -16.53 -5.08
N LEU A 94 -10.05 -16.56 -4.72
CA LEU A 94 -9.41 -17.75 -4.15
C LEU A 94 -9.71 -17.96 -2.67
N PHE A 95 -9.79 -16.89 -1.88
CA PHE A 95 -9.79 -16.95 -0.41
C PHE A 95 -11.08 -16.49 0.26
N LEU A 96 -11.92 -15.68 -0.40
CA LEU A 96 -13.15 -15.18 0.21
C LEU A 96 -14.34 -16.12 -0.02
N THR A 97 -15.38 -15.99 0.82
CA THR A 97 -16.55 -16.88 0.80
C THR A 97 -17.63 -16.46 -0.17
N ASN A 98 -18.07 -15.20 -0.19
CA ASN A 98 -18.87 -14.55 -1.25
C ASN A 98 -19.34 -13.12 -0.88
N ASP A 99 -19.03 -12.66 0.34
CA ASP A 99 -19.55 -11.46 0.96
C ASP A 99 -18.65 -10.23 0.78
N GLN A 100 -17.40 -10.39 0.30
CA GLN A 100 -16.44 -9.33 -0.08
C GLN A 100 -16.52 -8.05 0.77
N GLU A 101 -16.82 -8.14 2.07
CA GLU A 101 -16.97 -6.97 2.93
C GLU A 101 -15.64 -6.20 3.04
N TYR A 102 -14.54 -6.96 2.98
CA TYR A 102 -13.18 -6.43 3.00
C TYR A 102 -12.31 -7.03 1.88
N PRO A 103 -12.45 -6.55 0.63
CA PRO A 103 -11.76 -7.17 -0.50
C PRO A 103 -10.27 -6.82 -0.53
N PHE A 104 -9.46 -7.75 -1.04
CA PHE A 104 -8.08 -7.52 -1.48
C PHE A 104 -8.03 -6.52 -2.65
N GLY A 105 -6.86 -5.90 -2.86
CA GLY A 105 -6.59 -5.00 -3.99
C GLY A 105 -6.32 -3.54 -3.61
N LYS A 106 -6.46 -3.16 -2.34
CA LYS A 106 -6.20 -1.78 -1.89
C LYS A 106 -4.70 -1.50 -1.74
N THR A 107 -4.25 -0.38 -2.28
CA THR A 107 -2.82 -0.03 -2.44
C THR A 107 -2.01 0.11 -1.16
N HIS A 108 -2.66 0.39 -0.03
CA HIS A 108 -1.95 0.67 1.23
C HIS A 108 -2.09 -0.43 2.28
N GLU A 109 -2.72 -1.54 1.92
CA GLU A 109 -2.97 -2.67 2.81
C GLU A 109 -2.12 -3.87 2.38
N THR A 110 -1.61 -4.63 3.34
CA THR A 110 -0.90 -5.88 3.06
C THR A 110 -1.87 -7.05 2.85
N VAL A 111 -1.45 -8.13 2.18
CA VAL A 111 -2.26 -9.36 2.08
C VAL A 111 -2.56 -9.89 3.48
N SER A 112 -1.57 -9.88 4.37
CA SER A 112 -1.71 -10.30 5.76
C SER A 112 -2.72 -9.47 6.57
N GLU A 113 -2.80 -8.16 6.34
CA GLU A 113 -3.79 -7.28 6.96
C GLU A 113 -5.21 -7.59 6.48
N VAL A 114 -5.39 -7.75 5.16
CA VAL A 114 -6.69 -8.11 4.57
C VAL A 114 -7.15 -9.48 5.04
N LEU A 115 -6.24 -10.47 5.12
CA LEU A 115 -6.54 -11.78 5.69
C LEU A 115 -6.99 -11.67 7.15
N GLY A 116 -6.33 -10.84 7.97
CA GLY A 116 -6.71 -10.65 9.38
C GLY A 116 -8.11 -10.08 9.54
N TRP A 117 -8.46 -9.05 8.75
CA TRP A 117 -9.83 -8.51 8.75
C TRP A 117 -10.86 -9.55 8.35
N ASN A 118 -10.62 -10.30 7.28
CA ASN A 118 -11.57 -11.31 6.81
C ASN A 118 -11.66 -12.53 7.73
N GLU A 119 -10.58 -12.88 8.44
CA GLU A 119 -10.62 -13.90 9.49
C GLU A 119 -11.51 -13.45 10.65
N ALA A 120 -11.35 -12.20 11.12
CA ALA A 120 -12.17 -11.63 12.20
C ALA A 120 -13.65 -11.49 11.82
N LEU A 121 -13.95 -11.24 10.54
CA LEU A 121 -15.31 -11.14 10.00
C LEU A 121 -15.93 -12.49 9.61
N GLY A 122 -15.15 -13.58 9.58
CA GLY A 122 -15.63 -14.90 9.14
C GLY A 122 -15.85 -15.04 7.62
N ASN A 123 -15.22 -14.17 6.82
CA ASN A 123 -15.34 -14.12 5.35
C ASN A 123 -14.23 -14.91 4.62
N LEU A 124 -13.51 -15.80 5.32
CA LEU A 124 -12.50 -16.66 4.71
C LEU A 124 -13.04 -18.05 4.43
N ASN A 125 -12.80 -18.54 3.22
CA ASN A 125 -13.02 -19.94 2.89
C ASN A 125 -11.86 -20.81 3.46
N ARG A 126 -11.96 -22.13 3.29
CA ARG A 126 -10.95 -23.08 3.81
C ARG A 126 -9.52 -22.79 3.33
N LYS A 127 -9.37 -22.31 2.09
CA LYS A 127 -8.04 -21.96 1.54
C LYS A 127 -7.49 -20.70 2.20
N GLY A 128 -8.35 -19.71 2.45
CA GLY A 128 -8.00 -18.50 3.20
C GLY A 128 -7.52 -18.83 4.62
N LEU A 129 -8.28 -19.65 5.35
CA LEU A 129 -7.92 -20.10 6.69
C LEU A 129 -6.61 -20.92 6.72
N LEU A 130 -6.38 -21.75 5.69
CA LEU A 130 -5.12 -22.49 5.55
C LEU A 130 -3.94 -21.55 5.35
N LEU A 131 -4.09 -20.50 4.54
CA LEU A 131 -3.05 -19.49 4.35
C LEU A 131 -2.77 -18.72 5.64
N VAL A 132 -3.81 -18.32 6.39
CA VAL A 132 -3.62 -17.69 7.71
C VAL A 132 -2.86 -18.61 8.66
N SER A 133 -3.24 -19.89 8.71
CA SER A 133 -2.55 -20.89 9.53
C SER A 133 -1.07 -21.04 9.14
N PHE A 134 -0.77 -21.03 7.84
CA PHE A 134 0.61 -21.07 7.35
C PHE A 134 1.41 -19.83 7.80
N LEU A 135 0.84 -18.64 7.69
CA LEU A 135 1.48 -17.40 8.15
C LEU A 135 1.71 -17.40 9.67
N ASN A 136 0.78 -18.00 10.44
CA ASN A 136 0.90 -18.16 11.88
C ASN A 136 2.05 -19.08 12.32
N ILE A 137 2.53 -19.97 11.44
CA ILE A 137 3.74 -20.78 11.68
C ILE A 137 5.01 -19.90 11.62
N ILE A 138 5.04 -18.92 10.71
CA ILE A 138 6.18 -18.01 10.54
C ILE A 138 6.25 -17.01 11.70
N GLU A 139 5.11 -16.42 12.04
CA GLU A 139 4.97 -15.53 13.19
C GLU A 139 3.61 -15.78 13.86
N SER A 140 3.60 -16.00 15.17
CA SER A 140 2.33 -16.19 15.90
C SER A 140 1.39 -15.00 15.71
N ALA A 141 0.12 -15.29 15.42
CA ALA A 141 -0.93 -14.29 15.18
C ALA A 141 -0.52 -13.23 14.12
N HIS A 142 0.15 -13.66 13.05
CA HIS A 142 0.70 -12.75 12.04
C HIS A 142 -0.36 -11.85 11.41
N CYS A 143 -1.47 -12.44 10.95
CA CYS A 143 -2.54 -11.69 10.28
C CYS A 143 -3.26 -10.73 11.24
N GLU A 144 -3.53 -11.16 12.47
CA GLU A 144 -4.11 -10.32 13.51
C GLU A 144 -3.21 -9.12 13.86
N LYS A 145 -1.89 -9.35 14.00
CA LYS A 145 -0.91 -8.28 14.22
C LYS A 145 -0.87 -7.30 13.05
N SER A 146 -0.89 -7.80 11.81
CA SER A 146 -0.94 -6.95 10.61
C SER A 146 -2.21 -6.10 10.57
N MET A 147 -3.38 -6.69 10.86
CA MET A 147 -4.66 -5.98 11.00
C MET A 147 -4.58 -4.85 12.04
N ASN A 148 -4.12 -5.17 13.26
CA ASN A 148 -3.99 -4.20 14.34
C ASN A 148 -2.99 -3.08 14.01
N SER A 149 -1.89 -3.42 13.33
CA SER A 149 -0.90 -2.45 12.86
C SER A 149 -1.48 -1.48 11.83
N GLY A 150 -2.27 -1.98 10.87
CA GLY A 150 -3.00 -1.17 9.90
C GLY A 150 -3.97 -0.20 10.57
N TRP A 151 -4.80 -0.72 11.47
CA TRP A 151 -5.74 0.08 12.26
C TRP A 151 -5.04 1.19 13.07
N TYR A 152 -3.96 0.86 13.79
CA TYR A 152 -3.22 1.84 14.59
C TYR A 152 -2.59 2.93 13.72
N LYS A 153 -2.01 2.58 12.57
CA LYS A 153 -1.44 3.54 11.62
C LYS A 153 -2.50 4.50 11.08
N ALA A 154 -3.67 3.98 10.73
CA ALA A 154 -4.78 4.79 10.25
C ALA A 154 -5.24 5.81 11.32
N LYS A 155 -5.45 5.33 12.56
CA LYS A 155 -5.82 6.19 13.70
C LYS A 155 -4.78 7.28 13.95
N TYR A 156 -3.51 6.89 14.05
CA TYR A 156 -2.41 7.82 14.26
C TYR A 156 -2.35 8.91 13.18
N LYS A 157 -2.49 8.52 11.90
CA LYS A 157 -2.46 9.46 10.78
C LYS A 157 -3.60 10.48 10.83
N VAL A 158 -4.80 10.04 11.22
CA VAL A 158 -5.96 10.93 11.41
C VAL A 158 -5.68 11.94 12.53
N ASP A 159 -5.21 11.47 13.68
CA ASP A 159 -4.95 12.34 14.84
C ASP A 159 -3.84 13.34 14.54
N TYR A 160 -2.76 12.89 13.90
CA TYR A 160 -1.65 13.75 13.48
C TYR A 160 -2.08 14.86 12.52
N TYR A 161 -2.93 14.56 11.53
CA TYR A 161 -3.40 15.59 10.59
C TYR A 161 -4.36 16.59 11.23
N LYS A 162 -5.16 16.18 12.22
CA LYS A 162 -5.97 17.13 13.01
C LYS A 162 -5.09 18.15 13.73
N GLU A 163 -4.04 17.68 14.40
CA GLU A 163 -3.08 18.56 15.07
C GLU A 163 -2.38 19.52 14.09
N LEU A 164 -2.00 19.04 12.90
CA LEU A 164 -1.40 19.90 11.87
C LEU A 164 -2.37 20.96 11.37
N GLN A 165 -3.64 20.61 11.15
CA GLN A 165 -4.67 21.56 10.74
C GLN A 165 -4.89 22.66 11.80
N GLU A 166 -4.89 22.31 13.08
CA GLU A 166 -5.00 23.28 14.17
C GLU A 166 -3.80 24.23 14.25
N LYS A 167 -2.59 23.69 14.06
CA LYS A 167 -1.35 24.49 13.99
C LYS A 167 -1.37 25.45 12.80
N LEU A 168 -1.84 25.01 11.64
CA LEU A 168 -1.96 25.84 10.44
C LEU A 168 -2.95 26.99 10.65
N LYS A 169 -4.14 26.71 11.19
CA LYS A 169 -5.13 27.75 11.52
C LYS A 169 -4.58 28.78 12.50
N THR A 170 -3.89 28.33 13.55
CA THR A 170 -3.24 29.23 14.52
C THR A 170 -2.21 30.12 13.83
N LYS A 171 -1.37 29.57 12.94
CA LYS A 171 -0.37 30.33 12.20
C LYS A 171 -0.98 31.36 11.25
N GLU A 172 -2.06 31.01 10.55
CA GLU A 172 -2.80 31.92 9.68
C GLU A 172 -3.43 33.06 10.47
N ASN A 173 -4.04 32.75 11.62
CA ASN A 173 -4.60 33.75 12.53
C ASN A 173 -3.52 34.72 13.04
N THR A 174 -2.36 34.21 13.45
CA THR A 174 -1.23 35.05 13.87
C THR A 174 -0.73 35.94 12.75
N LYS A 175 -0.61 35.41 11.51
CA LYS A 175 -0.20 36.20 10.35
C LYS A 175 -1.21 37.30 10.02
N ALA A 176 -2.51 37.00 10.09
CA ALA A 176 -3.58 37.96 9.87
C ALA A 176 -3.64 39.06 10.95
N PHE A 177 -3.33 38.72 12.21
CA PHE A 177 -3.21 39.69 13.30
C PHE A 177 -2.02 40.64 13.07
N LEU A 178 -0.84 40.11 12.76
CA LEU A 178 0.36 40.92 12.54
C LEU A 178 0.24 41.83 11.32
N ALA A 179 -0.51 41.45 10.29
CA ALA A 179 -0.74 42.29 9.11
C ALA A 179 -1.63 43.53 9.36
N LYS A 180 -2.27 43.62 10.54
CA LYS A 180 -3.08 44.79 10.94
C LYS A 180 -2.28 45.89 11.64
N TYR A 181 -1.01 45.63 11.96
CA TYR A 181 -0.08 46.55 12.63
C TYR A 181 1.16 46.75 11.78
#